data_AF-A0A2N5MIB4-F1
#
_entry.id   AF-A0A2N5MIB4-F1
#
_cell.length_a   1.000
_cell.length_b   1.000
_cell.length_c   1.000
_cell.angle_alpha   90.00
_cell.angle_beta   90.00
_cell.angle_gamma   90.00
#
_symmetry.space_group_name_H-M   'P 1'
#
loop_
_entity.id
_entity.type
_entity.pdbx_description
1 polymer ?
#
loop_
_entity_poly.entity_id
_entity_poly.type
_entity_poly.pdbx_seq_one_letter_code
_entity_poly.pdbx_strand_id
1 'polypeptide(L)'
;MKCLCNHVEGVKIPVRNINYEEAPEDLINTPNHYHKGGIDIYEIMQVKCTPEEYQGFCKGNILKYVLRESMKGGLEDLKKMRFNSERLIESYEGKKYIPEHKKELEGSPNG
;
A
#
# COMPACT_ATOMS: atom_id res chain seq x y z
N MET A 1 -5.07 -24.53 25.26
CA MET A 1 -4.25 -25.21 24.23
C MET A 1 -3.20 -24.24 23.73
N LYS A 2 -1.93 -24.67 23.72
CA LYS A 2 -0.75 -23.91 23.30
C LYS A 2 -0.65 -23.81 21.77
N CYS A 3 -0.16 -22.68 21.27
CA CYS A 3 0.72 -22.54 20.10
C CYS A 3 1.24 -21.09 20.11
N LEU A 4 2.32 -20.78 20.83
CA LEU A 4 3.73 -20.78 20.42
C LEU A 4 4.05 -19.94 19.17
N CYS A 5 4.55 -18.73 19.45
CA CYS A 5 5.64 -17.97 18.82
C CYS A 5 5.98 -18.21 17.34
N ASN A 6 6.00 -17.13 16.54
CA ASN A 6 7.07 -16.92 15.57
C ASN A 6 7.65 -15.52 15.74
N HIS A 7 8.73 -15.51 16.49
CA HIS A 7 9.85 -14.59 16.48
C HIS A 7 10.27 -14.23 15.05
N VAL A 8 10.33 -12.94 14.74
CA VAL A 8 11.11 -12.44 13.60
C VAL A 8 12.08 -11.43 14.18
N GLU A 9 13.32 -11.87 14.40
CA GLU A 9 14.42 -11.00 14.82
C GLU A 9 14.73 -9.96 13.75
N GLY A 10 15.03 -8.74 14.18
CA GLY A 10 16.09 -7.99 13.51
C GLY A 10 15.79 -6.59 12.97
N VAL A 11 14.60 -6.00 13.16
CA VAL A 11 14.40 -4.58 12.79
C VAL A 11 13.68 -3.83 13.90
N LYS A 12 14.43 -3.02 14.68
CA LYS A 12 13.84 -2.07 15.63
C LYS A 12 13.32 -0.87 14.85
N ILE A 13 12.04 -0.89 14.48
CA ILE A 13 11.33 0.29 13.99
C ILE A 13 10.81 1.06 15.21
N PRO A 14 11.20 2.33 15.43
CA PRO A 14 10.68 3.11 16.55
C PRO A 14 9.23 3.50 16.24
N VAL A 15 8.26 2.74 16.77
CA VAL A 15 6.85 3.14 16.77
C VAL A 15 6.65 4.23 17.83
N ARG A 16 6.52 5.49 17.38
CA ARG A 16 6.05 6.59 18.24
C ARG A 16 4.55 6.41 18.48
N ASN A 17 4.12 6.50 19.74
CA ASN A 17 2.69 6.50 20.10
C ASN A 17 2.01 7.73 19.52
N ILE A 18 1.13 7.54 18.54
CA ILE A 18 0.27 8.59 17.96
C ILE A 18 -1.19 8.21 18.24
N ASN A 19 -1.89 9.08 18.95
CA ASN A 19 -3.34 8.98 19.16
C ASN A 19 -4.04 9.44 17.87
N TYR A 20 -4.81 8.56 17.23
CA TYR A 20 -5.63 8.90 16.05
C TYR A 20 -7.08 9.16 16.49
N GLU A 21 -7.55 10.39 16.32
CA GLU A 21 -9.00 10.66 16.24
C GLU A 21 -9.50 10.16 14.87
N GLU A 22 -10.62 9.42 14.86
CA GLU A 22 -11.09 8.68 13.69
C GLU A 22 -11.69 9.59 12.61
N ALA A 23 -10.99 9.73 11.48
CA ALA A 23 -11.51 10.33 10.26
C ALA A 23 -12.42 9.34 9.48
N PRO A 24 -13.41 9.83 8.70
CA PRO A 24 -14.37 8.98 7.98
C PRO A 24 -13.69 8.08 6.94
N GLU A 25 -14.17 6.84 6.85
CA GLU A 25 -13.48 5.68 6.26
C GLU A 25 -13.53 5.66 4.72
N ASP A 26 -12.40 5.87 4.04
CA ASP A 26 -12.28 5.59 2.60
C ASP A 26 -11.86 4.13 2.39
N LEU A 27 -12.85 3.26 2.12
CA LEU A 27 -12.66 1.82 1.91
C LEU A 27 -11.90 1.47 0.60
N ILE A 28 -11.74 2.44 -0.29
CA ILE A 28 -11.20 2.27 -1.64
C ILE A 28 -9.70 2.56 -1.61
N ASN A 29 -9.33 3.74 -1.11
CA ASN A 29 -7.95 4.19 -1.04
C ASN A 29 -7.31 3.85 0.32
N THR A 30 -8.09 3.76 1.39
CA THR A 30 -7.59 3.60 2.77
C THR A 30 -8.34 2.56 3.63
N PRO A 31 -8.41 1.27 3.22
CA PRO A 31 -9.05 0.27 4.08
C PRO A 31 -8.36 0.19 5.46
N ASN A 32 -9.16 0.33 6.52
CA ASN A 32 -8.77 0.55 7.92
C ASN A 32 -7.86 -0.55 8.52
N HIS A 33 -7.82 -1.74 7.91
CA HIS A 33 -7.02 -2.88 8.37
C HIS A 33 -5.54 -2.86 7.92
N TYR A 34 -5.11 -1.88 7.12
CA TYR A 34 -3.69 -1.64 6.82
C TYR A 34 -3.16 -0.28 7.31
N HIS A 35 -4.05 0.63 7.73
CA HIS A 35 -3.70 2.02 8.05
C HIS A 35 -3.49 2.31 9.54
N LYS A 36 -3.83 1.38 10.44
CA LYS A 36 -3.67 1.55 11.91
C LYS A 36 -2.22 1.75 12.40
N GLY A 37 -1.22 1.78 11.51
CA GLY A 37 0.17 2.07 11.82
C GLY A 37 0.86 3.10 10.92
N GLY A 38 0.15 3.76 9.99
CA GLY A 38 0.75 4.75 9.09
C GLY A 38 1.73 4.20 8.04
N ILE A 39 1.64 2.90 7.71
CA ILE A 39 2.53 2.24 6.75
C ILE A 39 1.71 1.72 5.57
N ASP A 40 2.00 2.23 4.38
CA ASP A 40 1.36 1.80 3.13
C ASP A 40 2.08 0.57 2.57
N ILE A 41 1.31 -0.46 2.20
CA ILE A 41 1.88 -1.70 1.65
C ILE A 41 2.68 -1.45 0.37
N TYR A 42 2.26 -0.50 -0.48
CA TYR A 42 2.99 -0.17 -1.70
C TYR A 42 4.34 0.47 -1.40
N GLU A 43 4.43 1.28 -0.34
CA GLU A 43 5.68 1.85 0.14
C GLU A 43 6.62 0.76 0.67
N ILE A 44 6.11 -0.16 1.49
CA ILE A 44 6.90 -1.31 1.98
C ILE A 44 7.43 -2.12 0.80
N MET A 45 6.56 -2.51 -0.12
CA MET A 45 6.92 -3.33 -1.27
C MET A 45 7.96 -2.61 -2.14
N GLN A 46 7.80 -1.32 -2.39
CA GLN A 46 8.76 -0.54 -3.18
C GLN A 46 10.15 -0.42 -2.52
N VAL A 47 10.23 -0.44 -1.19
CA VAL A 47 11.50 -0.41 -0.44
C VAL A 47 12.13 -1.80 -0.31
N LYS A 48 11.31 -2.86 -0.22
CA LYS A 48 11.77 -4.22 0.09
C LYS A 48 12.02 -5.12 -1.11
N CYS A 49 11.39 -4.82 -2.25
CA CYS A 49 11.48 -5.63 -3.45
C CYS A 49 12.44 -5.04 -4.48
N THR A 50 12.93 -5.89 -5.39
CA THR A 50 13.51 -5.39 -6.64
C THR A 50 12.42 -4.71 -7.50
N PRO A 51 12.78 -3.89 -8.50
CA PRO A 51 11.81 -3.32 -9.43
C PRO A 51 10.92 -4.37 -10.08
N GLU A 52 11.48 -5.51 -10.49
CA GLU A 52 10.75 -6.60 -11.14
C GLU A 52 9.74 -7.26 -10.19
N GLU A 53 10.14 -7.47 -8.93
CA GLU A 53 9.26 -8.02 -7.88
C GLU A 53 8.10 -7.07 -7.56
N TYR A 54 8.36 -5.76 -7.45
CA TYR A 54 7.31 -4.76 -7.26
C TYR A 54 6.34 -4.70 -8.44
N GLN A 55 6.87 -4.73 -9.67
CA GLN A 55 6.05 -4.82 -10.87
C GLN A 55 5.22 -6.11 -10.89
N GLY A 56 5.80 -7.24 -10.45
CA GLY A 56 5.11 -8.52 -10.28
C GLY A 56 3.95 -8.42 -9.29
N PHE A 57 4.15 -7.75 -8.16
CA PHE A 57 3.09 -7.46 -7.18
C PHE A 57 1.95 -6.65 -7.80
N CYS A 58 2.25 -5.58 -8.53
CA CYS A 58 1.24 -4.78 -9.22
C CYS A 58 0.48 -5.61 -10.27
N LYS A 59 1.17 -6.41 -11.09
CA LYS A 59 0.57 -7.31 -12.08
C LYS A 59 -0.35 -8.35 -11.44
N GLY A 60 0.07 -8.96 -10.34
CA GLY A 60 -0.74 -9.92 -9.58
C GLY A 60 -2.03 -9.29 -9.04
N ASN A 61 -1.96 -8.06 -8.51
CA ASN A 61 -3.15 -7.34 -8.05
C ASN A 61 -4.08 -6.96 -9.20
N ILE A 62 -3.56 -6.50 -10.34
CA ILE A 62 -4.35 -6.23 -11.55
C ILE A 62 -5.15 -7.48 -11.92
N LEU A 63 -4.47 -8.62 -12.10
CA LEU A 63 -5.11 -9.88 -12.46
C LEU A 63 -6.16 -10.29 -11.41
N LYS A 64 -5.81 -10.22 -10.12
CA LYS A 64 -6.72 -10.54 -9.01
C LYS A 64 -8.02 -9.75 -9.10
N TYR A 65 -7.95 -8.43 -9.32
CA TYR A 65 -9.12 -7.58 -9.32
C TYR A 65 -9.93 -7.69 -10.62
N VAL A 66 -9.30 -7.90 -11.78
CA VAL A 66 -10.01 -8.20 -13.03
C VAL A 66 -10.82 -9.49 -12.88
N LEU A 67 -10.23 -10.56 -12.33
CA LEU A 67 -10.92 -11.85 -12.19
C LEU A 67 -12.04 -11.80 -11.15
N ARG A 68 -11.94 -10.93 -10.14
CA ARG A 68 -12.88 -10.87 -9.02
C ARG A 68 -14.05 -9.91 -9.25
N GLU A 69 -13.95 -9.02 -10.22
CA GLU A 69 -14.95 -7.97 -10.43
C GLU A 69 -16.35 -8.53 -10.68
N SER A 70 -16.48 -9.55 -11.55
CA SER A 70 -17.75 -10.19 -11.86
C SER A 70 -18.31 -11.08 -10.74
N MET A 71 -17.46 -11.47 -9.78
CA MET A 71 -17.83 -12.39 -8.69
C MET A 71 -18.22 -11.68 -7.40
N LYS A 72 -17.59 -10.54 -7.09
CA LYS A 72 -17.73 -9.90 -5.78
C LYS A 72 -17.65 -8.38 -5.83
N GLY A 73 -16.57 -7.82 -6.35
CA GLY A 73 -16.26 -6.41 -6.13
C GLY A 73 -16.85 -5.44 -7.15
N GLY A 74 -17.30 -5.91 -8.31
CA GLY A 74 -17.81 -5.07 -9.39
C GLY A 74 -16.89 -3.89 -9.71
N LEU A 75 -17.49 -2.70 -9.83
CA LEU A 75 -16.78 -1.45 -10.13
C LEU A 75 -15.65 -1.12 -9.14
N GLU A 76 -15.76 -1.52 -7.88
CA GLU A 76 -14.75 -1.26 -6.85
C GLU A 76 -13.45 -2.03 -7.15
N ASP A 77 -13.56 -3.26 -7.65
CA ASP A 77 -12.39 -4.03 -8.08
C ASP A 77 -11.77 -3.42 -9.35
N LEU A 78 -12.56 -2.89 -10.28
CA LEU A 78 -12.03 -2.17 -11.43
C LEU A 78 -11.24 -0.91 -11.02
N LYS A 79 -11.71 -0.17 -10.01
CA LYS A 79 -10.96 0.99 -9.46
C LYS A 79 -9.64 0.54 -8.83
N LYS A 80 -9.64 -0.57 -8.07
CA LYS A 80 -8.43 -1.15 -7.47
C LYS A 80 -7.46 -1.67 -8.53
N MET A 81 -7.98 -2.25 -9.60
CA MET A 81 -7.17 -2.63 -10.77
C MET A 81 -6.51 -1.40 -11.39
N ARG A 82 -7.28 -0.32 -11.66
CA ARG A 82 -6.75 0.93 -12.22
C ARG A 82 -5.64 1.50 -11.35
N PHE A 83 -5.86 1.57 -10.04
CA PHE A 83 -4.87 2.01 -9.06
C PHE A 83 -3.56 1.21 -9.17
N ASN A 84 -3.62 -0.12 -9.33
CA ASN A 84 -2.41 -0.93 -9.51
C ASN A 84 -1.77 -0.74 -10.90
N SER A 85 -2.56 -0.48 -11.94
CA SER A 85 -2.03 -0.18 -13.28
C SER A 85 -1.25 1.12 -13.34
N GLU A 86 -1.72 2.18 -12.66
CA GLU A 86 -1.02 3.46 -12.57
C GLU A 86 0.36 3.29 -11.93
N ARG A 87 0.45 2.53 -10.83
CA ARG A 87 1.72 2.22 -10.15
C ARG A 87 2.66 1.36 -10.98
N LEU A 88 2.10 0.44 -11.76
CA LEU A 88 2.89 -0.36 -12.68
C LEU A 88 3.53 0.54 -13.75
N ILE A 89 2.77 1.47 -14.32
CA ILE A 89 3.26 2.45 -15.30
C ILE A 89 4.33 3.34 -14.65
N GLU A 90 4.04 3.92 -13.48
CA GLU A 90 4.98 4.75 -12.71
C GLU A 90 6.31 4.02 -12.45
N SER A 91 6.25 2.72 -12.11
CA SER A 91 7.46 1.91 -11.90
C SER A 91 8.30 1.76 -13.18
N TYR A 92 7.67 1.60 -14.35
CA TYR A 92 8.39 1.58 -15.64
C TYR A 92 8.95 2.96 -16.02
N GLU A 93 8.29 4.04 -15.60
CA GLU A 93 8.76 5.41 -15.76
C GLU A 93 9.83 5.82 -14.73
N GLY A 94 10.18 4.94 -13.79
CA GLY A 94 11.16 5.22 -12.73
C GLY A 94 10.64 6.12 -11.60
N LYS A 95 9.32 6.33 -11.51
CA LYS A 95 8.66 7.11 -10.45
C LYS A 95 8.44 6.26 -9.21
N LYS A 96 8.62 6.87 -8.03
CA LYS A 96 8.30 6.24 -6.75
C LYS A 96 6.87 6.54 -6.35
N TYR A 97 6.24 5.56 -5.70
CA TYR A 97 4.92 5.75 -5.13
C TYR A 97 5.07 6.51 -3.82
N ILE A 98 4.33 7.60 -3.69
CA ILE A 98 4.27 8.42 -2.47
C ILE A 98 2.82 8.42 -2.01
N PRO A 99 2.51 7.88 -0.81
CA PRO A 99 1.17 7.95 -0.23
C PRO A 99 0.70 9.40 -0.08
N GLU A 100 -0.60 9.65 -0.25
CA GLU A 100 -1.17 11.01 -0.22
C GLU A 100 -0.78 11.79 1.05
N HIS A 101 -0.85 11.14 2.21
CA HIS A 101 -0.49 11.73 3.51
C HIS A 101 1.00 12.11 3.66
N LYS A 102 1.85 11.72 2.72
CA LYS A 102 3.28 12.11 2.68
C LYS A 102 3.59 13.14 1.58
N LYS A 103 2.68 13.38 0.64
CA LYS A 103 2.89 14.33 -0.48
C LYS A 103 3.01 15.78 0.00
N GLU A 104 2.39 16.14 1.12
CA GLU A 104 2.49 17.49 1.71
C GLU A 104 3.88 17.81 2.28
N LEU A 105 4.73 16.81 2.52
CA LEU A 105 6.08 16.99 3.09
C LEU A 105 7.17 17.29 2.04
N GLU A 106 6.92 16.99 0.76
CA GLU A 106 7.87 17.29 -0.33
C GLU A 106 7.55 18.61 -1.05
N GLY A 107 6.47 19.30 -0.66
CA GLY A 107 6.02 20.56 -1.25
C GLY A 107 6.58 21.84 -0.63
N SER A 108 7.58 21.78 0.27
CA SER A 108 8.21 23.00 0.81
C SER A 108 9.35 23.46 -0.11
N PRO A 109 9.21 24.59 -0.83
CA PRO A 109 10.34 25.15 -1.56
C PRO A 109 11.29 25.76 -0.54
N ASN A 110 12.43 25.09 -0.34
CA ASN A 110 13.59 25.51 0.45
C ASN A 110 13.41 25.51 1.97
N GLY A 111 14.13 24.57 2.61
CA GLY A 111 14.70 24.74 3.95
C GLY A 111 16.20 24.55 3.85
#